data_AF-A0A540X6X8-F1
#
_entry.id   AF-A0A540X6X8-F1
#
_cell.length_a   1.000
_cell.length_b   1.000
_cell.length_c   1.000
_cell.angle_alpha   90.00
_cell.angle_beta   90.00
_cell.angle_gamma   90.00
#
_symmetry.space_group_name_H-M   'P 1'
#
loop_
_entity.id
_entity.type
_entity.pdbx_description
1 polymer ?
#
loop_
_entity_poly.entity_id
_entity_poly.type
_entity_poly.pdbx_seq_one_letter_code
_entity_poly.pdbx_strand_id
1 'polypeptide(L)'
;MLAAGLGVLAAILGVLGLRHVGQSSERPTDTEARLNVLALCDAVQAYRDEHGAYQVAGPTPRDVPRGGESVPFPENDVFHRLGFEPEGKVRFQYEVVVQESPVGEPEVSCLARGDFDGDGLNSVYRVRLDANGMTTPVEVEREGE
;
A
#
# COMPACT_ATOMS: atom_id res chain seq x y z
N MET A 1 -79.02 -18.88 -14.34
CA MET A 1 -78.64 -17.49 -14.64
C MET A 1 -77.38 -17.22 -13.80
N LEU A 2 -76.15 -17.56 -14.22
CA LEU A 2 -75.32 -17.05 -15.33
C LEU A 2 -75.17 -15.51 -15.31
N ALA A 3 -74.11 -15.06 -14.66
CA ALA A 3 -73.23 -13.92 -14.99
C ALA A 3 -72.28 -13.70 -13.79
N ALA A 4 -71.04 -13.24 -13.88
CA ALA A 4 -70.01 -13.16 -14.89
C ALA A 4 -68.81 -12.59 -14.10
N GLY A 5 -67.63 -13.19 -14.21
CA GLY A 5 -66.43 -12.69 -13.54
C GLY A 5 -65.87 -11.41 -14.19
N LEU A 6 -65.08 -10.67 -13.41
CA LEU A 6 -63.98 -9.76 -13.79
C LEU A 6 -63.39 -9.32 -12.42
N GLY A 7 -62.16 -9.61 -12.02
CA GLY A 7 -60.91 -9.55 -12.77
C GLY A 7 -60.32 -8.15 -12.67
N VAL A 8 -59.72 -7.78 -11.53
CA VAL A 8 -58.75 -6.66 -11.46
C VAL A 8 -57.62 -7.02 -10.50
N LEU A 9 -56.47 -7.36 -11.08
CA LEU A 9 -55.16 -7.33 -10.40
C LEU A 9 -54.89 -5.89 -9.94
N ALA A 10 -54.71 -5.68 -8.63
CA ALA A 10 -54.10 -4.46 -8.14
C ALA A 10 -52.58 -4.57 -8.34
N ALA A 11 -52.07 -3.86 -9.34
CA ALA A 11 -50.66 -3.78 -9.68
C ALA A 11 -49.85 -3.18 -8.52
N ILE A 12 -48.83 -3.93 -8.10
CA ILE A 12 -47.81 -3.54 -7.13
C ILE A 12 -46.90 -2.51 -7.80
N LEU A 13 -47.08 -1.23 -7.49
CA LEU A 13 -46.14 -0.17 -7.88
C LEU A 13 -45.20 0.11 -6.70
N GLY A 14 -44.14 -0.70 -6.63
CA GLY A 14 -42.98 -0.43 -5.79
C GLY A 14 -42.18 0.73 -6.36
N VAL A 15 -42.25 1.89 -5.72
CA VAL A 15 -41.26 2.96 -5.92
C VAL A 15 -40.16 2.76 -4.90
N LEU A 16 -39.35 1.72 -5.11
CA LEU A 16 -38.07 1.59 -4.44
C LEU A 16 -37.12 2.59 -5.12
N GLY A 17 -37.03 3.79 -4.55
CA GLY A 17 -36.01 4.75 -4.93
C GLY A 17 -34.64 4.17 -4.59
N LEU A 18 -34.01 3.52 -5.57
CA LEU A 18 -32.60 3.16 -5.55
C LEU A 18 -31.82 4.46 -5.34
N ARG A 19 -31.44 4.73 -4.10
CA ARG A 19 -30.33 5.62 -3.81
C ARG A 19 -29.09 4.93 -4.36
N HIS A 20 -28.77 5.19 -5.62
CA HIS A 20 -27.40 5.10 -6.08
C HIS A 20 -26.66 6.21 -5.33
N VAL A 21 -26.27 5.92 -4.09
CA VAL A 21 -25.11 6.55 -3.51
C VAL A 21 -24.00 6.07 -4.41
N GLY A 22 -23.71 6.85 -5.46
CA GLY A 22 -22.47 6.69 -6.18
C GLY A 22 -21.39 6.68 -5.12
N GLN A 23 -20.74 5.53 -4.94
CA GLN A 23 -19.51 5.48 -4.19
C GLN A 23 -18.60 6.46 -4.94
N SER A 24 -18.50 7.67 -4.41
CA SER A 24 -17.45 8.60 -4.76
C SER A 24 -16.18 7.82 -4.48
N SER A 25 -15.60 7.25 -5.54
CA SER A 25 -14.29 6.63 -5.48
C SER A 25 -13.35 7.76 -5.10
N GLU A 26 -13.10 7.92 -3.79
CA GLU A 26 -12.06 8.81 -3.30
C GLU A 26 -10.80 8.45 -4.07
N ARG A 27 -10.14 9.46 -4.64
CA ARG A 27 -8.88 9.23 -5.31
C ARG A 27 -7.94 8.57 -4.29
N PRO A 28 -7.29 7.45 -4.64
CA PRO A 28 -6.26 6.86 -3.79
C PRO A 28 -5.27 7.95 -3.37
N THR A 29 -5.04 8.10 -2.08
CA THR A 29 -4.03 9.03 -1.54
C THR A 29 -2.71 8.30 -1.36
N ASP A 30 -1.61 9.05 -1.34
CA ASP A 30 -0.28 8.51 -1.04
C ASP A 30 -0.04 8.24 0.45
N THR A 31 -1.08 8.37 1.27
CA THR A 31 -1.00 8.20 2.73
C THR A 31 -0.48 6.81 3.11
N GLU A 32 -0.92 5.76 2.41
CA GLU A 32 -0.44 4.39 2.63
C GLU A 32 1.08 4.28 2.45
N ALA A 33 1.62 4.80 1.34
CA ALA A 33 3.04 4.75 1.08
C ALA A 33 3.83 5.49 2.14
N ARG A 34 3.41 6.71 2.50
CA ARG A 34 4.08 7.55 3.49
C ARG A 34 4.11 6.92 4.88
N LEU A 35 2.98 6.39 5.34
CA LEU A 35 2.91 5.75 6.66
C LEU A 35 3.71 4.45 6.69
N ASN A 36 3.56 3.61 5.67
CA ASN A 36 4.19 2.30 5.67
C ASN A 36 5.70 2.36 5.41
N VAL A 37 6.21 3.32 4.61
CA VAL A 37 7.66 3.46 4.41
C VAL A 37 8.37 3.95 5.68
N LEU A 38 7.72 4.81 6.47
CA LEU A 38 8.24 5.23 7.79
C LEU A 38 8.21 4.04 8.76
N ALA A 39 7.08 3.35 8.88
CA ALA A 39 6.94 2.17 9.72
C ALA A 39 7.95 1.07 9.36
N LEU A 40 8.24 0.88 8.08
CA LEU A 40 9.26 -0.06 7.62
C LEU A 40 10.66 0.34 8.10
N CYS A 41 11.00 1.63 8.03
CA CYS A 41 12.30 2.10 8.52
C CYS A 41 12.42 2.04 10.04
N ASP A 42 11.34 2.34 10.77
CA ASP A 42 11.30 2.14 12.23
C ASP A 42 11.50 0.66 12.60
N ALA A 43 10.86 -0.25 11.87
CA ALA A 43 11.01 -1.70 12.04
C ALA A 43 12.45 -2.19 11.77
N VAL A 44 13.08 -1.69 10.70
CA VAL A 44 14.49 -2.00 10.37
C VAL A 44 15.44 -1.47 11.44
N GLN A 45 15.19 -0.27 11.95
CA GLN A 45 15.99 0.32 13.03
C GLN A 45 15.85 -0.49 14.32
N ALA A 46 14.63 -0.84 14.72
CA ALA A 46 14.37 -1.68 15.88
C ALA A 46 15.07 -3.05 15.77
N TYR A 47 14.98 -3.69 14.60
CA TYR A 47 15.68 -4.94 14.35
C TYR A 47 17.21 -4.80 14.54
N ARG A 48 17.80 -3.71 14.03
CA ARG A 48 19.24 -3.44 14.17
C ARG A 48 19.64 -3.16 15.62
N ASP A 49 18.80 -2.49 16.39
CA ASP A 49 19.06 -2.26 17.82
C ASP A 49 19.00 -3.56 18.64
N GLU A 50 18.18 -4.52 18.23
CA GLU A 50 18.08 -5.84 18.86
C GLU A 50 19.16 -6.83 18.40
N HIS A 51 19.51 -6.85 17.12
CA HIS A 51 20.32 -7.89 16.50
C HIS A 51 21.72 -7.41 16.08
N GLY A 52 21.99 -6.10 16.14
CA GLY A 52 23.28 -5.49 15.80
C GLY A 52 23.55 -5.34 14.30
N ALA A 53 22.60 -5.67 13.43
CA ALA A 53 22.73 -5.55 11.98
C ALA A 53 21.41 -5.18 11.31
N TYR A 54 21.48 -4.43 10.20
CA TYR A 54 20.32 -4.16 9.36
C TYR A 54 19.92 -5.39 8.54
N GLN A 55 18.61 -5.57 8.34
CA GLN A 55 18.05 -6.67 7.56
C GLN A 55 17.49 -6.15 6.23
N VAL A 56 18.08 -6.62 5.12
CA VAL A 56 17.53 -6.44 3.76
C VAL A 56 16.22 -7.21 3.65
N ALA A 57 15.21 -6.62 3.00
CA ALA A 57 13.89 -7.22 2.83
C ALA A 57 13.26 -6.83 1.49
N GLY A 58 12.39 -7.70 0.97
CA GLY A 58 11.69 -7.46 -0.28
C GLY A 58 12.56 -7.59 -1.54
N PRO A 59 12.06 -7.09 -2.68
CA PRO A 59 10.77 -6.41 -2.84
C PRO A 59 9.57 -7.33 -2.54
N THR A 60 8.54 -6.82 -1.84
CA THR A 60 7.28 -7.54 -1.57
C THR A 60 6.08 -6.58 -1.58
N PRO A 61 5.00 -6.86 -2.34
CA PRO A 61 4.84 -7.96 -3.30
C PRO A 61 5.91 -7.96 -4.40
N ARG A 62 6.11 -9.10 -5.08
CA ARG A 62 7.18 -9.25 -6.08
C ARG A 62 7.04 -8.25 -7.24
N ASP A 63 5.81 -8.04 -7.70
CA ASP A 63 5.49 -7.09 -8.75
C ASP A 63 4.95 -5.80 -8.14
N VAL A 64 5.30 -4.67 -8.76
CA VAL A 64 4.80 -3.35 -8.36
C VAL A 64 3.31 -3.26 -8.68
N PRO A 65 2.43 -2.97 -7.70
CA PRO A 65 1.00 -2.76 -7.97
C PRO A 65 0.78 -1.58 -8.93
N ARG A 66 -0.20 -1.70 -9.82
CA ARG A 66 -0.46 -0.78 -10.94
C ARG A 66 -1.89 -0.25 -10.93
N GLY A 67 -2.10 0.92 -11.54
CA GLY A 67 -3.45 1.46 -11.74
C GLY A 67 -4.19 1.84 -10.46
N GLY A 68 -3.49 2.03 -9.33
CA GLY A 68 -4.10 2.22 -8.02
C GLY A 68 -4.74 0.97 -7.41
N GLU A 69 -4.60 -0.19 -8.07
CA GLU A 69 -5.20 -1.45 -7.62
C GLU A 69 -4.40 -2.06 -6.45
N SER A 70 -5.11 -2.40 -5.38
CA SER A 70 -4.49 -3.08 -4.23
C SER A 70 -4.37 -4.58 -4.47
N VAL A 71 -3.22 -5.16 -4.13
CA VAL A 71 -2.95 -6.60 -4.23
C VAL A 71 -2.65 -7.17 -2.84
N PRO A 72 -2.88 -8.48 -2.59
CA PRO A 72 -2.51 -9.09 -1.31
C PRO A 72 -1.02 -8.88 -1.00
N PHE A 73 -0.69 -8.55 0.25
CA PHE A 73 0.69 -8.61 0.73
C PHE A 73 1.02 -10.06 1.08
N PRO A 74 1.93 -10.74 0.36
CA PRO A 74 2.28 -12.12 0.65
C PRO A 74 2.93 -12.26 2.03
N GLU A 75 2.68 -13.37 2.71
CA GLU A 75 3.47 -13.75 3.88
C GLU A 75 4.95 -13.83 3.49
N ASN A 76 5.80 -13.18 4.30
CA ASN A 76 7.23 -13.13 4.06
C ASN A 76 7.96 -13.14 5.41
N ASP A 77 8.69 -14.23 5.67
CA ASP A 77 9.41 -14.45 6.93
C ASP A 77 10.37 -13.31 7.28
N VAL A 78 10.95 -12.64 6.28
CA VAL A 78 11.89 -11.53 6.51
C VAL A 78 11.15 -10.30 7.02
N PHE A 79 10.01 -9.95 6.40
CA PHE A 79 9.17 -8.85 6.87
C PHE A 79 8.53 -9.18 8.23
N HIS A 80 8.14 -10.43 8.45
CA HIS A 80 7.65 -10.90 9.75
C HIS A 80 8.71 -10.75 10.85
N ARG A 81 9.97 -11.13 10.58
CA ARG A 81 11.09 -10.90 11.52
C ARG A 81 11.37 -9.44 11.79
N LEU A 82 11.15 -8.56 10.81
CA LEU A 82 11.23 -7.11 11.02
C LEU A 82 10.05 -6.57 11.86
N GLY A 83 8.95 -7.32 11.97
CA GLY A 83 7.71 -6.81 12.57
C GLY A 83 6.92 -5.88 11.64
N PHE A 84 7.15 -5.96 10.33
CA PHE A 84 6.43 -5.17 9.33
C PHE A 84 5.35 -6.00 8.63
N GLU A 85 4.09 -5.71 8.93
CA GLU A 85 2.92 -6.41 8.40
C GLU A 85 1.83 -5.39 7.98
N PRO A 86 1.87 -4.88 6.74
CA PRO A 86 0.85 -3.96 6.26
C PRO A 86 -0.51 -4.68 6.13
N GLU A 87 -1.60 -3.96 6.35
CA GLU A 87 -2.94 -4.54 6.41
C GLU A 87 -3.36 -5.20 5.08
N GLY A 88 -3.37 -6.53 5.02
CA GLY A 88 -4.08 -7.35 4.02
C GLY A 88 -3.72 -7.13 2.55
N LYS A 89 -4.13 -6.00 1.98
CA LYS A 89 -3.84 -5.59 0.61
C LYS A 89 -3.12 -4.24 0.58
N VAL A 90 -2.14 -4.14 -0.31
CA VAL A 90 -1.30 -2.97 -0.49
C VAL A 90 -1.34 -2.47 -1.93
N ARG A 91 -1.22 -1.17 -2.12
CA ARG A 91 -1.05 -0.50 -3.42
C ARG A 91 0.43 -0.21 -3.74
N PHE A 92 1.32 -0.57 -2.83
CA PHE A 92 2.75 -0.36 -2.98
C PHE A 92 3.52 -1.66 -2.74
N GLN A 93 4.64 -1.81 -3.45
CA GLN A 93 5.71 -2.75 -3.17
C GLN A 93 6.66 -2.14 -2.15
N TYR A 94 7.07 -2.94 -1.17
CA TYR A 94 7.98 -2.54 -0.10
C TYR A 94 9.33 -3.25 -0.21
N GLU A 95 10.40 -2.51 0.04
CA GLU A 95 11.78 -3.01 -0.07
C GLU A 95 12.68 -2.29 0.94
N VAL A 96 13.64 -3.01 1.51
CA VAL A 96 14.73 -2.47 2.33
C VAL A 96 16.04 -2.80 1.63
N VAL A 97 16.76 -1.77 1.21
CA VAL A 97 18.07 -1.88 0.59
C VAL A 97 19.12 -1.39 1.58
N VAL A 98 20.20 -2.17 1.74
CA VAL A 98 21.37 -1.77 2.53
C VAL A 98 22.56 -1.71 1.58
N GLN A 99 23.23 -0.56 1.51
CA GLN A 99 24.43 -0.34 0.72
C GLN A 99 25.58 0.06 1.63
N GLU A 100 26.81 -0.20 1.20
CA GLU A 100 27.99 0.30 1.90
C GLU A 100 28.38 1.66 1.31
N SER A 101 28.54 2.67 2.15
CA SER A 101 29.01 3.98 1.75
C SER A 101 30.49 3.93 1.35
N PRO A 102 31.03 4.96 0.66
CA PRO A 102 32.46 5.02 0.33
C PRO A 102 33.41 4.97 1.53
N VAL A 103 32.90 5.22 2.74
CA VAL A 103 33.65 5.17 4.00
C VAL A 103 33.41 3.89 4.80
N GLY A 104 32.70 2.90 4.23
CA GLY A 104 32.48 1.59 4.85
C GLY A 104 31.31 1.54 5.84
N GLU A 105 30.44 2.57 5.87
CA GLU A 105 29.29 2.62 6.76
C GLU A 105 28.02 2.15 6.05
N PRO A 106 27.13 1.39 6.71
CA PRO A 106 25.87 0.96 6.10
C PRO A 106 24.91 2.13 5.91
N GLU A 107 24.43 2.30 4.69
CA GLU A 107 23.34 3.20 4.32
C GLU A 107 22.07 2.39 4.02
N VAL A 108 21.00 2.66 4.75
CA VAL A 108 19.72 1.97 4.60
C VAL A 108 18.75 2.85 3.83
N SER A 109 18.03 2.26 2.87
CA SER A 109 16.89 2.86 2.19
C SER A 109 15.67 1.96 2.30
N CYS A 110 14.60 2.47 2.90
CA CYS A 110 13.27 1.87 2.87
C CYS A 110 12.49 2.47 1.71
N LEU A 111 11.81 1.63 0.94
CA LEU A 111 11.14 2.02 -0.29
C LEU A 111 9.68 1.57 -0.27
N ALA A 112 8.80 2.42 -0.79
CA ALA A 112 7.47 2.06 -1.24
C ALA A 112 7.31 2.48 -2.71
N ARG A 113 6.98 1.54 -3.61
CA ARG A 113 6.87 1.77 -5.06
C ARG A 113 5.49 1.37 -5.56
N GLY A 114 4.84 2.23 -6.32
CA GLY A 114 3.52 1.94 -6.91
C GLY A 114 3.08 2.97 -7.94
N ASP A 115 2.30 2.52 -8.92
CA ASP A 115 1.54 3.38 -9.85
C ASP A 115 0.15 3.59 -9.24
N PHE A 116 0.08 4.46 -8.22
CA PHE A 116 -1.11 4.59 -7.38
C PHE A 116 -2.18 5.50 -7.99
N ASP A 117 -1.80 6.42 -8.87
CA ASP A 117 -2.70 7.33 -9.57
C ASP A 117 -3.09 6.81 -10.97
N GLY A 118 -2.47 5.73 -11.43
CA GLY A 118 -2.84 5.01 -12.64
C GLY A 118 -2.38 5.68 -13.93
N ASP A 119 -1.36 6.54 -13.86
CA ASP A 119 -0.75 7.17 -15.03
C ASP A 119 0.28 6.27 -15.74
N GLY A 120 0.58 5.10 -15.15
CA GLY A 120 1.51 4.10 -15.68
C GLY A 120 2.96 4.31 -15.24
N LEU A 121 3.26 5.39 -14.52
CA LEU A 121 4.56 5.68 -13.92
C LEU A 121 4.51 5.34 -12.44
N ASN A 122 5.60 4.76 -11.93
CA ASN A 122 5.67 4.49 -10.50
C ASN A 122 6.05 5.77 -9.75
N SER A 123 5.37 6.01 -8.65
CA SER A 123 5.88 6.85 -7.57
C SER A 123 6.74 6.00 -6.64
N VAL A 124 7.90 6.51 -6.27
CA VAL A 124 8.86 5.91 -5.33
C VAL A 124 8.95 6.80 -4.11
N TYR A 125 8.53 6.27 -2.96
CA TYR A 125 8.66 6.91 -1.67
C TYR A 125 9.87 6.30 -0.99
N ARG A 126 10.79 7.14 -0.51
CA ARG A 126 12.04 6.72 0.10
C ARG A 126 12.25 7.39 1.46
N VAL A 127 12.67 6.58 2.41
CA VAL A 127 13.21 7.05 3.69
C VAL A 127 14.59 6.41 3.85
N ARG A 128 15.58 7.20 4.27
CA ARG A 128 16.91 6.68 4.62
C ARG A 128 17.10 6.72 6.13
N LEU A 129 17.85 5.75 6.66
CA LEU A 129 18.38 5.82 8.02
C LEU A 129 19.83 6.28 7.95
N ASP A 130 20.19 7.27 8.76
CA ASP A 130 21.58 7.63 8.97
C ASP A 130 22.28 6.67 9.95
N ALA A 131 23.58 6.88 10.19
CA ALA A 131 24.37 6.05 11.08
C ALA A 131 23.85 5.98 12.54
N ASN A 132 23.04 6.96 12.96
CA ASN A 132 22.45 7.04 14.29
C ASN A 132 21.03 6.46 14.35
N GLY A 133 20.51 5.94 13.23
CA GLY A 133 19.15 5.41 13.14
C GLY A 133 18.08 6.48 13.00
N MET A 134 18.45 7.72 12.64
CA MET A 134 17.49 8.79 12.38
C MET A 134 16.97 8.69 10.94
N THR A 135 15.65 8.78 10.79
CA THR A 135 14.99 8.80 9.47
C THR A 135 15.13 10.15 8.79
N THR A 136 15.43 10.16 7.49
CA THR A 136 15.22 11.35 6.64
C THR A 136 13.72 11.66 6.49
N PRO A 137 13.35 12.88 6.08
CA PRO A 137 12.03 13.13 5.53
C PRO A 137 11.72 12.15 4.38
N VAL A 138 10.43 11.88 4.15
CA VAL A 138 9.98 11.06 3.02
C VAL A 138 10.27 11.79 1.70
N GLU A 139 11.20 11.25 0.93
CA GLU A 139 11.47 11.66 -0.44
C GLU A 139 10.47 11.00 -1.39
N VAL A 140 10.03 11.73 -2.40
CA VAL A 140 9.09 11.22 -3.41
C VAL A 140 9.63 11.54 -4.79
N GLU A 141 9.83 10.49 -5.58
CA GLU A 141 10.31 10.57 -6.96
C GLU A 141 9.29 9.87 -7.87
N ARG A 142 9.05 10.41 -9.06
CA ARG A 142 8.29 9.72 -10.10
C ARG A 142 9.27 9.11 -11.10
N GLU A 143 9.10 7.85 -11.45
CA GLU A 143 9.96 7.18 -12.42
C GLU A 143 9.93 7.93 -13.77
N GLY A 144 11.10 8.38 -14.22
CA GLY A 144 11.27 9.08 -15.50
C GLY A 144 11.41 10.60 -15.41
N GLU A 145 11.35 11.19 -14.22
CA GLU A 145 11.62 12.62 -13.96
C GLU A 145 13.06 12.89 -13.49
#